data_AF-A0A5J4ULS6-F1
#
_entry.id   AF-A0A5J4ULS6-F1
#
_cell.length_a   1.000
_cell.length_b   1.000
_cell.length_c   1.000
_cell.angle_alpha   90.00
_cell.angle_beta   90.00
_cell.angle_gamma   90.00
#
_symmetry.space_group_name_H-M   'P 1'
#
loop_
_entity.id
_entity.type
_entity.pdbx_description
1 polymer ?
#
loop_
_entity_poly.entity_id
_entity_poly.type
_entity_poly.pdbx_seq_one_letter_code
_entity_poly.pdbx_strand_id
1 'polypeptide(L)'
;MKKSMKKDNQTEDLGSEISEADIQISNKQPEQQEKYNSINRNNNEEDNNLLNCTTTSKENIQSSWDPVIKLKGFIKQTKFNKKKKKKGRKTKRKRRESDDDYSSENLPSDDSQVSSDTIREQNGEPKIVNSSEDYDNIFENVLSGNFYLDWQSAPNYNFYGNFQLIQEKRITYHSRLQLYTSYVTLFPFIPIKERDFYNKTSNLLDSLSRTDLCNECFRADSIFFRLQHERLTFEDLSDEDKACLFHWKEHVRLYEHQDQQLEQQIQGLGPHEATFHIDFKENFDLDMNKDQKSQSFFQKSPVTCLSSVIHKGTEKGLIIKKIITILSTVLNHSACFVLLALQMMFKSEFLKDVEFIHWWSDGGPHFRNKQLIWSLLNETDPLLPGFEFEINYKVLYHGKGEPDGVFGFYSQGLNNNMPQEGINSLDSLAKFLKLLSVHQAKVQNDITKEHEILILNFDRFDDEADFLVIERFKKFLSIVSVEGKIKARLLTGISDIGEKTCDMISDTKDVKRTPKRSTVPIIDP
;
A
#
# COMPACT_ATOMS: atom_id res chain seq x y z
N MET A 1 -57.29 45.93 14.71
CA MET A 1 -58.41 45.18 15.33
C MET A 1 -57.83 44.06 16.20
N LYS A 2 -58.10 44.11 17.52
CA LYS A 2 -58.29 43.02 18.55
C LYS A 2 -57.54 41.68 18.33
N LYS A 3 -56.81 41.05 19.26
CA LYS A 3 -56.69 41.00 20.75
C LYS A 3 -55.29 40.40 21.05
N SER A 4 -54.44 40.88 21.98
CA SER A 4 -54.52 40.86 23.45
C SER A 4 -54.62 39.46 24.08
N MET A 5 -53.50 38.94 24.60
CA MET A 5 -53.45 38.27 25.90
C MET A 5 -52.09 38.49 26.58
N LYS A 6 -52.19 38.93 27.83
CA LYS A 6 -51.13 39.28 28.79
C LYS A 6 -51.13 38.20 29.89
N LYS A 7 -49.98 38.11 30.59
CA LYS A 7 -49.78 37.82 32.04
C LYS A 7 -49.72 36.33 32.46
N ASP A 8 -48.92 35.89 33.44
CA ASP A 8 -48.26 36.54 34.60
C ASP A 8 -46.91 35.85 34.97
N ASN A 9 -46.08 36.58 35.73
CA ASN A 9 -44.88 36.15 36.44
C ASN A 9 -45.20 35.22 37.63
N GLN A 10 -44.27 34.34 38.00
CA GLN A 10 -43.96 34.06 39.41
C GLN A 10 -42.51 33.57 39.60
N THR A 11 -41.79 34.36 40.38
CA THR A 11 -40.53 34.12 41.08
C THR A 11 -40.75 33.16 42.25
N GLU A 12 -39.91 32.14 42.39
CA GLU A 12 -39.57 31.58 43.70
C GLU A 12 -38.04 31.43 43.81
N ASP A 13 -37.57 32.00 44.91
CA ASP A 13 -36.23 32.10 45.45
C ASP A 13 -36.12 31.03 46.53
N LEU A 14 -35.17 30.09 46.40
CA LEU A 14 -34.72 29.25 47.50
C LEU A 14 -33.23 28.95 47.28
N GLY A 15 -32.39 29.66 48.02
CA GLY A 15 -30.99 29.32 48.18
C GLY A 15 -30.79 28.04 48.98
N SER A 16 -29.66 27.39 48.76
CA SER A 16 -28.99 26.55 49.75
C SER A 16 -27.54 26.32 49.35
N GLU A 17 -26.67 26.99 50.09
CA GLU A 17 -25.48 26.42 50.73
C GLU A 17 -24.44 25.71 49.87
N ILE A 18 -23.34 26.46 49.70
CA ILE A 18 -21.98 26.00 49.46
C ILE A 18 -21.56 25.08 50.61
N SER A 19 -21.17 23.84 50.30
CA SER A 19 -20.27 23.06 51.14
C SER A 19 -19.09 22.58 50.30
N GLU A 20 -17.96 23.26 50.48
CA GLU A 20 -16.64 22.78 50.11
C GLU A 20 -16.36 21.49 50.88
N ALA A 21 -16.04 20.42 50.16
CA ALA A 21 -15.51 19.20 50.75
C ALA A 21 -14.22 18.82 50.03
N ASP A 22 -13.14 18.89 50.80
CA ASP A 22 -11.77 18.48 50.49
C ASP A 22 -11.70 17.10 49.83
N ILE A 23 -11.09 17.03 48.64
CA ILE A 23 -10.62 15.77 48.07
C ILE A 23 -9.12 15.66 48.34
N GLN A 24 -8.80 14.97 49.44
CA GLN A 24 -7.48 14.41 49.70
C GLN A 24 -7.21 13.28 48.69
N ILE A 25 -6.35 13.54 47.70
CA ILE A 25 -5.82 12.50 46.82
C ILE A 25 -4.66 11.81 47.55
N SER A 26 -4.92 10.61 48.07
CA SER A 26 -3.89 9.75 48.64
C SER A 26 -3.05 9.12 47.55
N ASN A 27 -1.78 9.53 47.45
CA ASN A 27 -0.74 8.83 46.72
C ASN A 27 -0.48 7.45 47.36
N LYS A 28 -0.74 6.37 46.62
CA LYS A 28 -0.19 5.05 46.91
C LYS A 28 0.54 4.53 45.68
N GLN A 29 1.87 4.60 45.75
CA GLN A 29 2.78 3.81 44.93
C GLN A 29 2.67 2.33 45.31
N PRO A 30 2.83 1.39 44.36
CA PRO A 30 3.24 0.03 44.69
C PRO A 30 4.75 -0.10 44.52
N GLU A 31 5.43 -0.29 45.66
CA GLU A 31 6.72 -0.97 45.73
C GLU A 31 6.57 -2.39 45.16
N GLN A 32 7.43 -2.77 44.22
CA GLN A 32 7.67 -4.18 43.90
C GLN A 32 9.15 -4.51 44.12
N GLN A 33 9.31 -5.52 44.98
CA GLN A 33 10.56 -6.03 45.50
C GLN A 33 11.35 -6.81 44.43
N GLU A 34 12.66 -6.53 44.40
CA GLU A 34 13.68 -7.42 43.89
C GLU A 34 13.84 -8.66 44.79
N LYS A 35 14.00 -9.83 44.15
CA LYS A 35 14.91 -10.95 44.48
C LYS A 35 14.26 -12.28 44.08
N TYR A 36 14.87 -13.01 43.15
CA TYR A 36 15.61 -14.26 43.47
C TYR A 36 16.24 -14.89 42.22
N ASN A 37 17.57 -14.87 42.22
CA ASN A 37 18.58 -15.83 41.75
C ASN A 37 18.25 -16.95 40.74
N SER A 38 19.07 -16.94 39.70
CA SER A 38 19.83 -18.06 39.10
C SER A 38 20.01 -19.33 39.96
N ILE A 39 19.98 -20.52 39.32
CA ILE A 39 21.04 -21.57 39.35
C ILE A 39 20.58 -22.90 38.70
N ASN A 40 21.56 -23.58 38.08
CA ASN A 40 21.66 -24.97 37.59
C ASN A 40 21.07 -25.30 36.21
N ARG A 41 21.87 -25.61 35.16
CA ARG A 41 22.92 -26.64 34.94
C ARG A 41 22.46 -28.10 35.04
N ASN A 42 22.59 -28.73 33.86
CA ASN A 42 23.25 -30.00 33.57
C ASN A 42 22.44 -31.30 33.46
N ASN A 43 22.88 -32.06 32.42
CA ASN A 43 22.89 -33.51 32.25
C ASN A 43 21.58 -34.13 31.77
N ASN A 44 21.56 -35.18 30.97
CA ASN A 44 22.46 -35.88 30.04
C ASN A 44 21.61 -37.09 29.59
N GLU A 45 21.97 -37.70 28.45
CA GLU A 45 21.82 -39.14 28.19
C GLU A 45 20.39 -39.72 28.12
N GLU A 46 20.09 -40.79 27.39
CA GLU A 46 20.64 -41.44 26.20
C GLU A 46 19.57 -42.53 25.92
N ASP A 47 19.48 -42.92 24.66
CA ASP A 47 19.28 -44.30 24.25
C ASP A 47 17.91 -45.03 24.28
N ASN A 48 17.61 -45.47 23.05
CA ASN A 48 17.21 -46.81 22.63
C ASN A 48 15.76 -47.27 22.87
N ASN A 49 15.05 -47.53 21.76
CA ASN A 49 14.85 -48.93 21.36
C ASN A 49 14.39 -49.14 19.91
N LEU A 50 15.00 -50.17 19.32
CA LEU A 50 14.71 -50.85 18.06
C LEU A 50 13.29 -51.45 18.00
N LEU A 51 12.74 -51.64 16.78
CA LEU A 51 12.49 -53.00 16.28
C LEU A 51 12.26 -53.07 14.75
N ASN A 52 12.49 -54.27 14.23
CA ASN A 52 12.88 -54.69 12.88
C ASN A 52 11.73 -55.06 11.92
N CYS A 53 12.18 -55.44 10.71
CA CYS A 53 11.65 -56.44 9.75
C CYS A 53 10.83 -55.85 8.57
N THR A 54 11.01 -56.24 7.30
CA THR A 54 11.60 -57.48 6.74
C THR A 54 12.00 -57.29 5.25
N THR A 55 12.92 -58.14 4.82
CA THR A 55 13.53 -58.35 3.49
C THR A 55 12.61 -58.83 2.36
N THR A 56 12.94 -58.49 1.09
CA THR A 56 12.91 -59.45 -0.05
C THR A 56 13.74 -59.00 -1.28
N SER A 57 14.71 -59.87 -1.63
CA SER A 57 15.28 -60.27 -2.94
C SER A 57 15.47 -59.30 -4.13
N LYS A 58 16.76 -59.05 -4.41
CA LYS A 58 17.55 -59.21 -5.65
C LYS A 58 16.85 -59.14 -7.02
N GLU A 59 17.34 -58.24 -7.88
CA GLU A 59 17.82 -58.59 -9.23
C GLU A 59 18.80 -57.53 -9.80
N ASN A 60 19.90 -58.02 -10.37
CA ASN A 60 21.01 -57.27 -10.94
C ASN A 60 20.65 -56.74 -12.35
N ILE A 61 20.71 -55.43 -12.58
CA ILE A 61 20.98 -54.87 -13.92
C ILE A 61 22.00 -53.73 -13.76
N GLN A 62 23.23 -54.05 -14.14
CA GLN A 62 24.34 -53.13 -14.26
C GLN A 62 24.14 -52.29 -15.53
N SER A 63 23.75 -51.02 -15.37
CA SER A 63 23.75 -50.06 -16.48
C SER A 63 24.33 -48.72 -16.04
N SER A 64 25.26 -48.25 -16.87
CA SER A 64 26.08 -47.06 -16.77
C SER A 64 25.30 -45.79 -16.38
N TRP A 65 25.76 -45.10 -15.34
CA TRP A 65 25.32 -43.76 -14.95
C TRP A 65 26.19 -42.70 -15.63
N ASP A 66 25.82 -42.33 -16.87
CA ASP A 66 26.35 -41.12 -17.52
C ASP A 66 25.27 -40.02 -17.59
N PRO A 67 25.39 -38.93 -16.78
CA PRO A 67 24.45 -37.80 -16.76
C PRO A 67 24.33 -37.05 -18.10
N VAL A 68 25.29 -37.22 -19.02
CA VAL A 68 25.33 -36.48 -20.30
C VAL A 68 24.38 -37.08 -21.34
N ILE A 69 24.02 -38.37 -21.23
CA ILE A 69 23.12 -39.04 -22.18
C ILE A 69 21.64 -38.71 -21.89
N LYS A 70 21.26 -38.50 -20.62
CA LYS A 70 19.88 -38.10 -20.23
C LYS A 70 19.50 -36.70 -20.74
N LEU A 71 20.46 -35.77 -20.81
CA LEU A 71 20.20 -34.40 -21.26
C LEU A 71 19.93 -34.31 -22.79
N LYS A 72 20.56 -35.18 -23.59
CA LYS A 72 20.35 -35.23 -25.05
C LYS A 72 19.00 -35.85 -25.44
N GLY A 73 18.46 -36.77 -24.64
CA GLY A 73 17.11 -37.33 -24.81
C GLY A 73 16.00 -36.31 -24.54
N PHE A 74 16.16 -35.48 -23.50
CA PHE A 74 15.17 -34.48 -23.06
C PHE A 74 15.01 -33.31 -24.06
N ILE A 75 16.10 -32.92 -24.72
CA ILE A 75 16.10 -31.85 -25.74
C ILE A 75 15.42 -32.30 -27.05
N LYS A 76 15.39 -33.60 -27.35
CA LYS A 76 14.73 -34.15 -28.56
C LYS A 76 13.21 -34.27 -28.40
N GLN A 77 12.71 -34.61 -27.21
CA GLN A 77 11.26 -34.69 -26.93
C GLN A 77 10.58 -33.31 -26.84
N THR A 78 11.28 -32.29 -26.33
CA THR A 78 10.74 -30.92 -26.23
C THR A 78 10.60 -30.23 -27.59
N LYS A 79 11.41 -30.61 -28.59
CA LYS A 79 11.29 -30.10 -29.98
C LYS A 79 10.15 -30.75 -30.78
N PHE A 80 9.75 -31.99 -30.46
CA PHE A 80 8.64 -32.67 -31.14
C PHE A 80 7.26 -32.19 -30.68
N ASN A 81 7.10 -31.82 -29.40
CA ASN A 81 5.81 -31.37 -28.86
C ASN A 81 5.43 -29.92 -29.20
N LYS A 82 6.39 -29.07 -29.61
CA LYS A 82 6.10 -27.70 -30.09
C LYS A 82 5.54 -27.63 -31.51
N LYS A 83 5.64 -28.71 -32.32
CA LYS A 83 5.13 -28.73 -33.71
C LYS A 83 3.66 -29.15 -33.84
N LYS A 84 3.01 -29.70 -32.81
CA LYS A 84 1.60 -30.16 -32.88
C LYS A 84 0.53 -29.19 -32.33
N LYS A 85 0.90 -28.03 -31.79
CA LYS A 85 -0.06 -27.03 -31.23
C LYS A 85 -0.33 -25.78 -32.10
N LYS A 86 -0.10 -25.86 -33.42
CA LYS A 86 -0.54 -24.83 -34.38
C LYS A 86 -1.57 -25.40 -35.36
N LYS A 87 -2.82 -25.58 -34.92
CA LYS A 87 -4.01 -25.67 -35.78
C LYS A 87 -5.27 -25.50 -34.92
N GLY A 88 -5.81 -24.28 -34.92
CA GLY A 88 -6.98 -23.87 -34.14
C GLY A 88 -7.18 -22.36 -34.26
N ARG A 89 -7.41 -21.88 -35.48
CA ARG A 89 -7.73 -20.46 -35.76
C ARG A 89 -9.12 -20.16 -35.22
N LYS A 90 -9.23 -19.25 -34.24
CA LYS A 90 -10.43 -18.44 -34.02
C LYS A 90 -10.13 -16.99 -34.41
N THR A 91 -11.05 -16.47 -35.19
CA THR A 91 -11.05 -15.21 -35.93
C THR A 91 -11.00 -14.01 -34.97
N LYS A 92 -9.87 -13.32 -34.87
CA LYS A 92 -9.82 -11.95 -34.33
C LYS A 92 -10.22 -10.99 -35.46
N ARG A 93 -11.19 -10.12 -35.18
CA ARG A 93 -11.60 -9.01 -36.05
C ARG A 93 -10.39 -8.10 -36.29
N LYS A 94 -10.12 -7.83 -37.57
CA LYS A 94 -9.15 -6.84 -38.06
C LYS A 94 -9.62 -5.43 -37.67
N ARG A 95 -8.70 -4.63 -37.14
CA ARG A 95 -8.65 -3.19 -37.41
C ARG A 95 -7.45 -2.98 -38.35
N ARG A 96 -7.72 -2.52 -39.56
CA ARG A 96 -6.78 -1.96 -40.54
C ARG A 96 -6.94 -0.44 -40.49
N GLU A 97 -5.99 0.43 -40.84
CA GLU A 97 -4.57 0.39 -41.23
C GLU A 97 -4.16 1.88 -41.29
N SER A 98 -2.92 2.21 -40.94
CA SER A 98 -1.99 3.04 -41.73
C SER A 98 -0.75 3.26 -40.84
N ASP A 99 0.29 2.45 -41.04
CA ASP A 99 1.43 2.71 -41.94
C ASP A 99 2.45 3.59 -41.22
N ASP A 100 3.56 2.98 -40.81
CA ASP A 100 4.90 3.55 -40.90
C ASP A 100 5.91 2.40 -40.80
N ASP A 101 6.57 2.14 -41.93
CA ASP A 101 7.67 1.21 -42.09
C ASP A 101 8.89 1.69 -41.29
N TYR A 102 9.41 0.85 -40.40
CA TYR A 102 10.72 1.09 -39.78
C TYR A 102 11.81 0.48 -40.67
N SER A 103 12.55 1.33 -41.37
CA SER A 103 13.86 0.99 -41.92
C SER A 103 14.88 0.88 -40.78
N SER A 104 15.64 -0.21 -40.76
CA SER A 104 16.79 -0.39 -39.87
C SER A 104 17.93 0.53 -40.31
N GLU A 105 18.11 1.66 -39.62
CA GLU A 105 19.29 2.49 -39.76
C GLU A 105 20.40 2.00 -38.81
N ASN A 106 21.61 2.00 -39.36
CA ASN A 106 22.82 1.53 -38.71
C ASN A 106 23.19 2.45 -37.54
N LEU A 107 23.39 1.84 -36.37
CA LEU A 107 24.06 2.46 -35.21
C LEU A 107 25.44 2.98 -35.63
N PRO A 108 25.78 4.26 -35.36
CA PRO A 108 27.17 4.65 -35.28
C PRO A 108 27.75 4.00 -34.01
N SER A 109 28.82 3.23 -34.20
CA SER A 109 29.75 2.86 -33.15
C SER A 109 30.53 4.13 -32.80
N ASP A 110 30.18 4.81 -31.71
CA ASP A 110 31.03 5.86 -31.17
C ASP A 110 31.21 5.68 -29.65
N ASP A 111 32.41 5.21 -29.32
CA ASP A 111 32.96 5.09 -27.98
C ASP A 111 33.37 6.48 -27.49
N SER A 112 32.45 7.25 -26.92
CA SER A 112 32.85 8.39 -26.08
C SER A 112 33.11 7.89 -24.66
N GLN A 113 34.30 7.33 -24.46
CA GLN A 113 34.91 7.25 -23.13
C GLN A 113 34.97 8.66 -22.55
N VAL A 114 34.23 8.90 -21.47
CA VAL A 114 34.52 10.01 -20.57
C VAL A 114 35.92 9.76 -20.01
N SER A 115 36.93 10.49 -20.49
CA SER A 115 38.26 10.45 -19.92
C SER A 115 38.19 11.08 -18.52
N SER A 116 38.21 10.23 -17.51
CA SER A 116 38.31 10.57 -16.07
C SER A 116 39.67 11.18 -15.69
N ASP A 117 40.46 11.64 -16.65
CA ASP A 117 41.87 11.98 -16.45
C ASP A 117 42.05 13.39 -15.86
N THR A 118 41.03 14.24 -15.88
CA THR A 118 41.16 15.63 -15.39
C THR A 118 41.10 15.77 -13.86
N ILE A 119 40.80 14.71 -13.11
CA ILE A 119 40.75 14.74 -11.62
C ILE A 119 41.99 14.08 -10.99
N ARG A 120 42.87 13.46 -11.79
CA ARG A 120 43.93 12.58 -11.29
C ARG A 120 45.24 13.23 -10.86
N GLU A 121 45.50 14.50 -11.17
CA GLU A 121 46.84 15.06 -11.02
C GLU A 121 47.19 15.60 -9.63
N GLN A 122 46.28 15.60 -8.64
CA GLN A 122 46.56 16.21 -7.33
C GLN A 122 46.62 15.24 -6.13
N ASN A 123 46.27 13.97 -6.30
CA ASN A 123 46.21 13.02 -5.19
C ASN A 123 47.16 11.85 -5.44
N GLY A 124 48.10 11.61 -4.52
CA GLY A 124 49.08 10.52 -4.59
C GLY A 124 48.46 9.13 -4.75
N GLU A 125 49.28 8.10 -4.99
CA GLU A 125 48.80 6.73 -5.26
C GLU A 125 47.73 6.26 -4.24
N PRO A 126 46.58 5.74 -4.71
CA PRO A 126 45.50 5.36 -3.82
C PRO A 126 45.94 4.21 -2.91
N LYS A 127 45.66 4.33 -1.61
CA LYS A 127 45.95 3.27 -0.65
C LYS A 127 44.97 2.12 -0.86
N ILE A 128 45.48 0.93 -1.08
CA ILE A 128 44.67 -0.26 -1.37
C ILE A 128 44.26 -0.92 -0.04
N VAL A 129 42.96 -1.16 0.16
CA VAL A 129 42.37 -1.77 1.35
C VAL A 129 41.61 -3.04 0.96
N ASN A 130 41.92 -4.16 1.64
CA ASN A 130 41.18 -5.42 1.50
C ASN A 130 40.02 -5.47 2.49
N SER A 131 38.79 -5.29 2.01
CA SER A 131 37.57 -5.34 2.84
C SER A 131 36.97 -6.75 2.93
N SER A 132 37.78 -7.80 2.78
CA SER A 132 37.31 -9.19 2.87
C SER A 132 37.40 -9.80 4.26
N GLU A 133 38.31 -9.30 5.11
CA GLU A 133 38.78 -10.04 6.30
C GLU A 133 38.50 -9.33 7.63
N ASP A 134 38.28 -8.01 7.64
CA ASP A 134 37.85 -7.24 8.83
C ASP A 134 37.05 -6.00 8.40
N TYR A 135 36.08 -5.58 9.24
CA TYR A 135 35.32 -4.34 9.05
C TYR A 135 36.26 -3.13 9.17
N ASP A 136 36.62 -2.52 8.04
CA ASP A 136 37.46 -1.33 8.03
C ASP A 136 36.63 -0.10 8.45
N ASN A 137 37.02 0.54 9.57
CA ASN A 137 36.39 1.76 10.09
C ASN A 137 36.29 2.87 9.03
N ILE A 138 37.22 2.93 8.08
CA ILE A 138 37.23 3.90 6.98
C ILE A 138 36.12 3.58 5.99
N PHE A 139 35.90 2.30 5.69
CA PHE A 139 34.79 1.89 4.82
C PHE A 139 33.43 2.16 5.48
N GLU A 140 33.29 1.93 6.78
CA GLU A 140 32.09 2.32 7.53
C GLU A 140 31.86 3.84 7.55
N ASN A 141 32.93 4.63 7.69
CA ASN A 141 32.84 6.09 7.59
C ASN A 141 32.38 6.55 6.20
N VAL A 142 32.78 5.83 5.15
CA VAL A 142 32.27 6.06 3.80
C VAL A 142 30.78 5.71 3.70
N LEU A 143 30.37 4.52 4.15
CA LEU A 143 28.99 4.07 4.06
C LEU A 143 28.02 4.89 4.91
N SER A 144 28.48 5.39 6.06
CA SER A 144 27.71 6.29 6.93
C SER A 144 27.65 7.74 6.42
N GLY A 145 28.36 8.06 5.32
CA GLY A 145 28.34 9.39 4.71
C GLY A 145 29.20 10.43 5.44
N ASN A 146 30.13 10.02 6.30
CA ASN A 146 30.97 10.94 7.09
C ASN A 146 31.87 11.83 6.22
N PHE A 147 32.17 11.41 4.99
CA PHE A 147 32.96 12.19 4.01
C PHE A 147 32.11 12.99 3.03
N TYR A 148 30.78 12.97 3.16
CA TYR A 148 29.88 13.60 2.18
C TYR A 148 30.04 15.13 2.12
N LEU A 149 30.18 15.77 3.29
CA LEU A 149 30.32 17.24 3.38
C LEU A 149 31.75 17.74 3.21
N ASP A 150 32.74 16.87 3.37
CA ASP A 150 34.16 17.20 3.27
C ASP A 150 34.90 16.18 2.40
N TRP A 151 34.50 16.11 1.13
CA TRP A 151 35.09 15.18 0.18
C TRP A 151 36.59 15.45 -0.07
N GLN A 152 37.09 16.65 0.27
CA GLN A 152 38.50 17.01 0.15
C GLN A 152 39.35 16.33 1.23
N SER A 153 38.78 16.06 2.41
CA SER A 153 39.42 15.23 3.42
C SER A 153 39.16 13.73 3.23
N ALA A 154 38.34 13.36 2.23
CA ALA A 154 38.08 11.96 1.91
C ALA A 154 39.39 11.29 1.48
N PRO A 155 39.82 10.24 2.18
CA PRO A 155 41.11 9.65 1.90
C PRO A 155 41.07 8.83 0.59
N ASN A 156 42.15 8.93 -0.20
CA ASN A 156 42.26 8.28 -1.51
C ASN A 156 42.46 6.76 -1.35
N TYR A 157 41.36 6.01 -1.21
CA TYR A 157 41.37 4.56 -0.98
C TYR A 157 40.78 3.76 -2.14
N ASN A 158 41.40 2.62 -2.43
CA ASN A 158 40.87 1.58 -3.31
C ASN A 158 40.44 0.38 -2.49
N PHE A 159 39.13 0.13 -2.40
CA PHE A 159 38.59 -1.04 -1.72
C PHE A 159 38.50 -2.22 -2.69
N TYR A 160 39.07 -3.36 -2.30
CA TYR A 160 38.88 -4.64 -3.00
C TYR A 160 38.48 -5.71 -1.99
N GLY A 161 37.94 -6.83 -2.48
CA GLY A 161 37.48 -7.92 -1.60
C GLY A 161 36.00 -8.20 -1.70
N ASN A 162 35.43 -9.01 -0.80
CA ASN A 162 34.03 -9.46 -0.84
C ASN A 162 33.10 -8.69 0.10
N PHE A 163 32.98 -7.37 -0.08
CA PHE A 163 32.03 -6.54 0.67
C PHE A 163 30.73 -6.26 -0.09
N GLN A 164 29.75 -5.66 0.58
CA GLN A 164 28.55 -5.04 -0.02
C GLN A 164 28.50 -3.56 0.36
N LEU A 165 28.17 -2.69 -0.59
CA LEU A 165 27.93 -1.26 -0.34
C LEU A 165 26.63 -1.03 0.42
N ILE A 166 25.69 -1.97 0.32
CA ILE A 166 24.42 -1.95 1.03
C ILE A 166 24.30 -3.28 1.75
N GLN A 167 24.48 -3.26 3.07
CA GLN A 167 24.51 -4.49 3.88
C GLN A 167 23.12 -5.12 4.01
N GLU A 168 22.10 -4.28 4.12
CA GLU A 168 20.71 -4.72 4.25
C GLU A 168 20.07 -4.94 2.89
N LYS A 169 19.17 -5.92 2.80
CA LYS A 169 18.34 -6.05 1.60
C LYS A 169 17.40 -4.85 1.51
N ARG A 170 17.49 -4.09 0.43
CA ARG A 170 16.64 -2.93 0.16
C ARG A 170 15.99 -3.07 -1.20
N ILE A 171 14.73 -2.65 -1.31
CA ILE A 171 14.04 -2.53 -2.59
C ILE A 171 14.50 -1.22 -3.22
N THR A 172 14.92 -1.27 -4.49
CA THR A 172 15.18 -0.07 -5.28
C THR A 172 14.11 0.13 -6.33
N TYR A 173 13.75 1.40 -6.52
CA TYR A 173 12.87 1.85 -7.61
C TYR A 173 13.66 2.49 -8.76
N HIS A 174 14.91 2.85 -8.52
CA HIS A 174 15.83 3.36 -9.53
C HIS A 174 16.51 2.21 -10.26
N SER A 175 16.84 2.45 -11.54
CA SER A 175 17.65 1.50 -12.29
C SER A 175 19.03 1.36 -11.64
N ARG A 176 19.64 0.17 -11.74
CA ARG A 176 21.00 -0.03 -11.21
C ARG A 176 22.01 0.95 -11.83
N LEU A 177 21.82 1.33 -13.09
CA LEU A 177 22.63 2.33 -13.76
C LEU A 177 22.46 3.73 -13.13
N GLN A 178 21.23 4.16 -12.84
CA GLN A 178 20.97 5.43 -12.13
C GLN A 178 21.65 5.47 -10.76
N LEU A 179 21.58 4.36 -10.03
CA LEU A 179 22.25 4.23 -8.74
C LEU A 179 23.76 4.29 -8.88
N TYR A 180 24.32 3.66 -9.91
CA TYR A 180 25.75 3.73 -10.21
C TYR A 180 26.16 5.17 -10.54
N THR A 181 25.46 5.86 -11.45
CA THR A 181 25.74 7.25 -11.79
C THR A 181 25.65 8.17 -10.57
N SER A 182 24.63 7.98 -9.73
CA SER A 182 24.48 8.74 -8.48
C SER A 182 25.61 8.44 -7.51
N TYR A 183 25.99 7.17 -7.36
CA TYR A 183 27.09 6.76 -6.50
C TYR A 183 28.42 7.39 -6.93
N VAL A 184 28.77 7.34 -8.22
CA VAL A 184 30.00 7.95 -8.74
C VAL A 184 29.97 9.48 -8.60
N THR A 185 28.79 10.09 -8.71
CA THR A 185 28.62 11.55 -8.53
C THR A 185 28.79 11.97 -7.08
N LEU A 186 28.21 11.22 -6.13
CA LEU A 186 28.25 11.52 -4.70
C LEU A 186 29.57 11.11 -4.05
N PHE A 187 30.23 10.07 -4.58
CA PHE A 187 31.47 9.51 -4.06
C PHE A 187 32.54 9.41 -5.15
N PRO A 188 32.96 10.55 -5.75
CA PRO A 188 33.90 10.55 -6.87
C PRO A 188 35.28 10.01 -6.49
N PHE A 189 35.61 10.00 -5.20
CA PHE A 189 36.87 9.48 -4.64
C PHE A 189 36.89 7.94 -4.49
N ILE A 190 35.79 7.23 -4.77
CA ILE A 190 35.74 5.76 -4.71
C ILE A 190 35.72 5.22 -6.14
N PRO A 191 36.87 4.79 -6.69
CA PRO A 191 36.91 4.27 -8.04
C PRO A 191 36.29 2.87 -8.07
N ILE A 192 35.10 2.77 -8.65
CA ILE A 192 34.40 1.51 -8.85
C ILE A 192 33.89 1.44 -10.28
N LYS A 193 34.07 0.28 -10.94
CA LYS A 193 33.48 0.05 -12.26
C LYS A 193 32.01 -0.36 -12.11
N GLU A 194 31.19 -0.05 -13.10
CA GLU A 194 29.76 -0.40 -13.11
C GLU A 194 29.48 -1.86 -12.74
N ARG A 195 30.22 -2.80 -13.37
CA ARG A 195 30.08 -4.24 -13.07
C ARG A 195 30.37 -4.56 -11.60
N ASP A 196 31.39 -3.94 -11.04
CA ASP A 196 31.77 -4.16 -9.65
C ASP A 196 30.72 -3.55 -8.74
N PHE A 197 30.23 -2.35 -9.04
CA PHE A 197 29.12 -1.73 -8.32
C PHE A 197 27.89 -2.66 -8.26
N TYR A 198 27.46 -3.25 -9.38
CA TYR A 198 26.31 -4.17 -9.39
C TYR A 198 26.53 -5.42 -8.54
N ASN A 199 27.75 -5.94 -8.49
CA ASN A 199 28.11 -7.06 -7.62
C ASN A 199 28.13 -6.64 -6.14
N LYS A 200 28.55 -5.39 -5.87
CA LYS A 200 28.61 -4.78 -4.54
C LYS A 200 27.27 -4.26 -4.04
N THR A 201 26.27 -4.18 -4.89
CA THR A 201 24.88 -3.83 -4.52
C THR A 201 23.94 -5.01 -4.78
N SER A 202 24.39 -6.25 -4.57
CA SER A 202 23.57 -7.44 -4.78
C SER A 202 22.36 -7.51 -3.84
N ASN A 203 22.46 -6.85 -2.69
CA ASN A 203 21.37 -6.68 -1.73
C ASN A 203 20.30 -5.67 -2.18
N LEU A 204 20.51 -4.94 -3.28
CA LEU A 204 19.44 -4.18 -3.92
C LEU A 204 18.57 -5.12 -4.76
N LEU A 205 17.33 -5.25 -4.31
CA LEU A 205 16.29 -6.02 -4.96
C LEU A 205 15.50 -5.09 -5.88
N ASP A 206 15.36 -5.49 -7.15
CA ASP A 206 14.40 -4.85 -8.03
C ASP A 206 12.99 -5.12 -7.50
N SER A 207 12.10 -4.12 -7.57
CA SER A 207 10.70 -4.37 -7.20
C SER A 207 10.09 -5.41 -8.16
N LEU A 208 9.56 -6.51 -7.61
CA LEU A 208 8.95 -7.58 -8.40
C LEU A 208 7.60 -7.17 -9.00
N SER A 209 6.98 -6.13 -8.43
CA SER A 209 5.74 -5.52 -8.90
C SER A 209 5.94 -4.02 -9.09
N ARG A 210 5.97 -3.57 -10.35
CA ARG A 210 5.97 -2.15 -10.73
C ARG A 210 4.61 -1.47 -10.53
N THR A 211 3.65 -2.12 -9.88
CA THR A 211 2.31 -1.61 -9.61
C THR A 211 2.29 -0.40 -8.69
N ASP A 212 3.39 -0.18 -7.95
CA ASP A 212 3.49 0.84 -6.92
C ASP A 212 4.17 2.12 -7.42
N LEU A 213 4.55 2.17 -8.71
CA LEU A 213 5.17 3.34 -9.31
C LEU A 213 4.16 4.12 -10.13
N CYS A 214 4.00 5.40 -9.80
CA CYS A 214 3.26 6.33 -10.64
C CYS A 214 3.93 6.42 -12.01
N ASN A 215 3.21 6.06 -13.07
CA ASN A 215 3.75 6.10 -14.45
C ASN A 215 4.18 7.51 -14.86
N GLU A 216 3.47 8.54 -14.39
CA GLU A 216 3.78 9.94 -14.69
C GLU A 216 5.10 10.34 -14.03
N CYS A 217 5.30 10.00 -12.75
CA CYS A 217 6.56 10.24 -12.06
C CYS A 217 7.72 9.42 -12.62
N PHE A 218 7.51 8.13 -12.88
CA PHE A 218 8.55 7.30 -13.47
C PHE A 218 9.02 7.82 -14.84
N ARG A 219 8.08 8.30 -15.66
CA ARG A 219 8.42 8.91 -16.96
C ARG A 219 9.17 10.22 -16.77
N ALA A 220 8.74 11.08 -15.84
CA ALA A 220 9.44 12.32 -15.53
C ALA A 220 10.86 12.07 -15.02
N ASP A 221 11.05 11.13 -14.10
CA ASP A 221 12.37 10.73 -13.59
C ASP A 221 13.28 10.24 -14.72
N SER A 222 12.73 9.51 -15.69
CA SER A 222 13.48 9.07 -16.87
C SER A 222 13.94 10.25 -17.74
N ILE A 223 13.10 11.29 -17.88
CA ILE A 223 13.45 12.53 -18.60
C ILE A 223 14.51 13.32 -17.83
N PHE A 224 14.34 13.51 -16.51
CA PHE A 224 15.32 14.20 -15.68
C PHE A 224 16.68 13.51 -15.68
N PHE A 225 16.68 12.17 -15.64
CA PHE A 225 17.91 11.40 -15.76
C PHE A 225 18.61 11.65 -17.08
N ARG A 226 17.88 11.67 -18.20
CA ARG A 226 18.46 11.99 -19.51
C ARG A 226 19.01 13.41 -19.56
N LEU A 227 18.27 14.40 -19.05
CA LEU A 227 18.75 15.79 -18.93
C LEU A 227 20.11 15.86 -18.22
N GLN A 228 20.22 15.18 -17.08
CA GLN A 228 21.45 15.18 -16.28
C GLN A 228 22.59 14.43 -16.97
N HIS A 229 22.34 13.23 -17.49
CA HIS A 229 23.35 12.37 -18.08
C HIS A 229 23.92 12.94 -19.39
N GLU A 230 23.05 13.47 -20.24
CA GLU A 230 23.41 14.02 -21.55
C GLU A 230 23.74 15.52 -21.49
N ARG A 231 23.66 16.13 -20.30
CA ARG A 231 23.86 17.58 -20.06
C ARG A 231 22.96 18.45 -20.95
N LEU A 232 21.73 17.99 -21.16
CA LEU A 232 20.71 18.72 -21.91
C LEU A 232 20.04 19.75 -21.01
N THR A 233 19.54 20.80 -21.62
CA THR A 233 18.65 21.79 -21.01
C THR A 233 17.19 21.43 -21.27
N PHE A 234 16.25 22.11 -20.59
CA PHE A 234 14.83 21.90 -20.84
C PHE A 234 14.45 22.23 -22.30
N GLU A 235 15.12 23.21 -22.89
CA GLU A 235 14.92 23.66 -24.26
C GLU A 235 15.28 22.57 -25.28
N ASP A 236 16.25 21.72 -24.96
CA ASP A 236 16.71 20.62 -25.81
C ASP A 236 15.75 19.41 -25.83
N LEU A 237 14.76 19.38 -24.94
CA LEU A 237 13.76 18.30 -24.89
C LEU A 237 12.77 18.37 -26.06
N SER A 238 12.28 17.20 -26.46
CA SER A 238 11.14 17.08 -27.36
C SER A 238 9.89 17.74 -26.75
N ASP A 239 8.97 18.21 -27.60
CA ASP A 239 7.71 18.80 -27.14
C ASP A 239 6.88 17.80 -26.31
N GLU A 240 6.98 16.51 -26.63
CA GLU A 240 6.31 15.43 -25.88
C GLU A 240 6.87 15.30 -24.45
N ASP A 241 8.19 15.41 -24.29
CA ASP A 241 8.84 15.32 -22.99
C ASP A 241 8.62 16.59 -22.17
N LYS A 242 8.63 17.77 -22.80
CA LYS A 242 8.23 19.02 -22.16
C LYS A 242 6.80 18.93 -21.64
N ALA A 243 5.86 18.47 -22.47
CA ALA A 243 4.46 18.25 -22.07
C ALA A 243 4.36 17.23 -20.92
N CYS A 244 5.15 16.16 -20.95
CA CYS A 244 5.22 15.20 -19.86
C CYS A 244 5.67 15.84 -18.55
N LEU A 245 6.72 16.68 -18.56
CA LEU A 245 7.21 17.37 -17.37
C LEU A 245 6.20 18.41 -16.84
N PHE A 246 5.46 19.10 -17.72
CA PHE A 246 4.38 19.98 -17.30
C PHE A 246 3.25 19.22 -16.61
N HIS A 247 2.81 18.09 -17.18
CA HIS A 247 1.80 17.24 -16.56
C HIS A 247 2.27 16.65 -15.24
N TRP A 248 3.51 16.17 -15.18
CA TRP A 248 4.10 15.66 -13.94
C TRP A 248 4.16 16.72 -12.85
N LYS A 249 4.55 17.96 -13.17
CA LYS A 249 4.59 19.06 -12.20
C LYS A 249 3.20 19.34 -11.62
N GLU A 250 2.18 19.36 -12.47
CA GLU A 250 0.79 19.50 -12.03
C GLU A 250 0.36 18.30 -11.19
N HIS A 251 0.71 17.08 -11.61
CA HIS A 251 0.41 15.85 -10.89
C HIS A 251 0.96 15.85 -9.45
N VAL A 252 2.24 16.21 -9.28
CA VAL A 252 2.88 16.33 -7.96
C VAL A 252 2.19 17.40 -7.12
N ARG A 253 1.90 18.58 -7.71
CA ARG A 253 1.17 19.65 -7.01
C ARG A 253 -0.20 19.19 -6.52
N LEU A 254 -0.96 18.47 -7.34
CA LEU A 254 -2.27 17.94 -6.97
C LEU A 254 -2.15 16.92 -5.84
N TYR A 255 -1.15 16.05 -5.90
CA TYR A 255 -0.87 15.07 -4.87
C TYR A 255 -0.55 15.73 -3.53
N GLU A 256 0.46 16.61 -3.50
CA GLU A 256 0.90 17.30 -2.28
C GLU A 256 -0.25 18.09 -1.66
N HIS A 257 -1.05 18.78 -2.49
CA HIS A 257 -2.24 19.49 -2.03
C HIS A 257 -3.23 18.56 -1.35
N GLN A 258 -3.59 17.44 -2.00
CA GLN A 258 -4.58 16.52 -1.44
C GLN A 258 -4.12 15.85 -0.14
N ASP A 259 -2.84 15.51 -0.05
CA ASP A 259 -2.28 14.90 1.16
C ASP A 259 -2.28 15.90 2.32
N GLN A 260 -1.88 17.15 2.06
CA GLN A 260 -1.97 18.24 3.04
C GLN A 260 -3.42 18.52 3.47
N GLN A 261 -4.38 18.49 2.53
CA GLN A 261 -5.79 18.70 2.85
C GLN A 261 -6.35 17.60 3.75
N LEU A 262 -5.99 16.33 3.52
CA LEU A 262 -6.39 15.24 4.41
C LEU A 262 -5.85 15.47 5.83
N GLU A 263 -4.56 15.80 5.97
CA GLU A 263 -3.99 16.06 7.30
C GLU A 263 -4.64 17.27 7.98
N GLN A 264 -4.87 18.36 7.24
CA GLN A 264 -5.54 19.56 7.75
C GLN A 264 -6.97 19.24 8.22
N GLN A 265 -7.71 18.44 7.45
CA GLN A 265 -9.06 18.02 7.85
C GLN A 265 -9.03 17.16 9.11
N ILE A 266 -8.10 16.19 9.22
CA ILE A 266 -7.95 15.38 10.43
C ILE A 266 -7.66 16.26 11.65
N GLN A 267 -6.70 17.18 11.53
CA GLN A 267 -6.29 18.08 12.62
C GLN A 267 -7.38 19.11 12.97
N GLY A 268 -8.23 19.46 12.01
CA GLY A 268 -9.29 20.45 12.13
C GLY A 268 -10.67 19.89 12.48
N LEU A 269 -10.81 18.58 12.72
CA LEU A 269 -12.11 17.96 13.01
C LEU A 269 -12.80 18.60 14.22
N GLY A 270 -13.99 19.16 13.98
CA GLY A 270 -14.89 19.62 15.02
C GLY A 270 -15.66 18.48 15.71
N PRO A 271 -16.42 18.78 16.78
CA PRO A 271 -17.42 17.86 17.30
C PRO A 271 -18.41 17.48 16.20
N HIS A 272 -18.87 16.22 16.20
CA HIS A 272 -19.79 15.67 15.20
C HIS A 272 -19.22 15.57 13.77
N GLU A 273 -17.92 15.79 13.59
CA GLU A 273 -17.23 15.61 12.32
C GLU A 273 -16.28 14.41 12.38
N ALA A 274 -16.17 13.70 11.26
CA ALA A 274 -15.16 12.65 11.09
C ALA A 274 -14.54 12.65 9.70
N THR A 275 -13.27 12.24 9.63
CA THR A 275 -12.69 11.77 8.37
C THR A 275 -12.90 10.27 8.24
N PHE A 276 -13.22 9.82 7.03
CA PHE A 276 -13.45 8.41 6.71
C PHE A 276 -12.53 8.00 5.55
N HIS A 277 -11.32 7.54 5.89
CA HIS A 277 -10.32 7.13 4.91
C HIS A 277 -10.42 5.63 4.64
N ILE A 278 -10.87 5.25 3.44
CA ILE A 278 -11.17 3.87 3.10
C ILE A 278 -10.34 3.38 1.91
N ASP A 279 -9.93 2.11 1.98
CA ASP A 279 -9.25 1.45 0.86
C ASP A 279 -9.51 -0.07 0.85
N PHE A 280 -9.24 -0.70 -0.29
CA PHE A 280 -9.18 -2.15 -0.43
C PHE A 280 -7.75 -2.65 -0.33
N LYS A 281 -7.58 -3.77 0.38
CA LYS A 281 -6.38 -4.58 0.20
C LYS A 281 -6.55 -5.47 -1.02
N GLU A 282 -5.46 -5.72 -1.73
CA GLU A 282 -5.37 -6.88 -2.61
C GLU A 282 -5.78 -8.14 -1.82
N ASN A 283 -6.70 -8.94 -2.39
CA ASN A 283 -7.40 -10.01 -1.67
C ASN A 283 -6.45 -10.89 -0.84
N PHE A 284 -6.82 -11.17 0.41
CA PHE A 284 -6.13 -12.19 1.20
C PHE A 284 -6.43 -13.57 0.62
N ASP A 285 -5.49 -14.50 0.69
CA ASP A 285 -5.71 -15.89 0.29
C ASP A 285 -5.99 -16.76 1.53
N LEU A 286 -7.18 -17.37 1.64
CA LEU A 286 -7.48 -18.40 2.64
C LEU A 286 -6.89 -19.75 2.27
N ASP A 287 -6.83 -20.66 3.25
CA ASP A 287 -6.09 -21.95 3.26
C ASP A 287 -4.58 -21.78 3.48
N MET A 288 -4.22 -20.87 4.40
CA MET A 288 -2.85 -20.62 4.81
C MET A 288 -2.37 -21.72 5.77
N ASN A 289 -1.94 -22.86 5.23
CA ASN A 289 -1.23 -23.88 6.01
C ASN A 289 0.26 -23.53 6.12
N LYS A 290 0.89 -23.82 7.28
CA LYS A 290 2.30 -23.53 7.52
C LYS A 290 3.24 -24.30 6.56
N ASP A 291 2.85 -25.51 6.17
CA ASP A 291 3.57 -26.38 5.24
C ASP A 291 2.78 -26.60 3.94
N GLN A 292 2.90 -25.70 2.96
CA GLN A 292 2.25 -25.85 1.65
C GLN A 292 3.17 -26.58 0.64
N LYS A 293 2.67 -27.69 0.07
CA LYS A 293 3.30 -28.31 -1.12
C LYS A 293 2.97 -27.46 -2.35
N SER A 294 3.88 -27.40 -3.34
CA SER A 294 3.76 -26.54 -4.53
C SER A 294 2.49 -26.74 -5.38
N GLN A 295 1.81 -27.89 -5.24
CA GLN A 295 0.53 -28.16 -5.93
C GLN A 295 -0.68 -27.52 -5.24
N SER A 296 -0.58 -27.14 -3.96
CA SER A 296 -1.66 -26.54 -3.16
C SER A 296 -1.88 -25.05 -3.47
N PHE A 297 -0.98 -24.41 -4.22
CA PHE A 297 -1.05 -22.98 -4.53
C PHE A 297 -2.33 -22.58 -5.31
N PHE A 298 -2.90 -23.50 -6.08
CA PHE A 298 -4.13 -23.27 -6.86
C PHE A 298 -5.44 -23.43 -6.06
N GLN A 299 -5.36 -23.74 -4.76
CA GLN A 299 -6.53 -23.97 -3.90
C GLN A 299 -6.83 -22.81 -2.95
N LYS A 300 -6.12 -21.69 -3.08
CA LYS A 300 -6.33 -20.53 -2.21
C LYS A 300 -7.67 -19.86 -2.50
N SER A 301 -8.45 -19.63 -1.45
CA SER A 301 -9.73 -18.94 -1.53
C SER A 301 -9.54 -17.45 -1.26
N PRO A 302 -9.56 -16.58 -2.28
CA PRO A 302 -9.39 -15.16 -2.06
C PRO A 302 -10.52 -14.58 -1.19
N VAL A 303 -10.18 -13.61 -0.35
CA VAL A 303 -11.07 -12.86 0.54
C VAL A 303 -10.83 -11.38 0.29
N THR A 304 -11.92 -10.67 0.03
CA THR A 304 -11.91 -9.22 -0.02
C THR A 304 -11.76 -8.66 1.39
N CYS A 305 -10.83 -7.72 1.53
CA CYS A 305 -10.61 -6.95 2.74
C CYS A 305 -10.72 -5.46 2.41
N LEU A 306 -11.68 -4.80 3.04
CA LEU A 306 -11.95 -3.38 2.91
C LEU A 306 -11.79 -2.77 4.29
N SER A 307 -10.86 -1.83 4.47
CA SER A 307 -10.63 -1.18 5.77
C SER A 307 -10.88 0.30 5.67
N SER A 308 -11.56 0.82 6.69
CA SER A 308 -11.68 2.25 6.95
C SER A 308 -10.86 2.62 8.18
N VAL A 309 -10.15 3.73 8.07
CA VAL A 309 -9.51 4.41 9.18
C VAL A 309 -10.28 5.71 9.41
N ILE A 310 -10.87 5.82 10.58
CA ILE A 310 -11.82 6.89 10.92
C ILE A 310 -11.20 7.73 12.02
N HIS A 311 -11.08 9.03 11.78
CA HIS A 311 -10.76 10.01 12.82
C HIS A 311 -12.02 10.80 13.13
N LYS A 312 -12.33 11.00 14.41
CA LYS A 312 -13.51 11.74 14.86
C LYS A 312 -13.10 12.82 15.86
N GLY A 313 -13.63 14.03 15.68
CA GLY A 313 -13.49 15.10 16.65
C GLY A 313 -14.43 14.90 17.83
N THR A 314 -13.95 15.16 19.05
CA THR A 314 -14.75 15.07 20.28
C THR A 314 -15.13 16.45 20.78
N GLU A 315 -16.15 16.54 21.64
CA GLU A 315 -16.55 17.80 22.31
C GLU A 315 -15.39 18.50 23.05
N LYS A 316 -14.36 17.76 23.44
CA LYS A 316 -13.17 18.28 24.14
C LYS A 316 -12.09 18.80 23.19
N GLY A 317 -12.33 18.81 21.89
CA GLY A 317 -11.33 19.15 20.87
C GLY A 317 -10.22 18.10 20.71
N LEU A 318 -10.42 16.89 21.22
CA LEU A 318 -9.51 15.77 21.00
C LEU A 318 -9.96 14.98 19.77
N ILE A 319 -8.98 14.48 19.01
CA ILE A 319 -9.23 13.57 17.88
C ILE A 319 -9.05 12.14 18.36
N ILE A 320 -10.07 11.32 18.17
CA ILE A 320 -10.03 9.88 18.45
C ILE A 320 -10.08 9.09 17.15
N LYS A 321 -9.51 7.88 17.19
CA LYS A 321 -9.32 7.03 16.01
C LYS A 321 -10.03 5.69 16.18
N LYS A 322 -10.61 5.19 15.09
CA LYS A 322 -11.15 3.83 14.99
C LYS A 322 -10.80 3.21 13.64
N ILE A 323 -10.60 1.90 13.65
CA ILE A 323 -10.40 1.10 12.44
C ILE A 323 -11.55 0.10 12.34
N ILE A 324 -12.24 0.10 11.19
CA ILE A 324 -13.31 -0.84 10.89
C ILE A 324 -12.95 -1.57 9.60
N THR A 325 -12.90 -2.89 9.65
CA THR A 325 -12.53 -3.76 8.53
C THR A 325 -13.68 -4.70 8.19
N ILE A 326 -14.04 -4.73 6.91
CA ILE A 326 -14.98 -5.68 6.32
C ILE A 326 -14.19 -6.79 5.63
N LEU A 327 -14.51 -8.03 5.98
CA LEU A 327 -14.07 -9.23 5.29
C LEU A 327 -15.24 -9.81 4.50
N SER A 328 -14.99 -10.25 3.26
CA SER A 328 -16.03 -10.85 2.43
C SER A 328 -15.48 -11.91 1.47
N THR A 329 -16.31 -12.90 1.18
CA THR A 329 -16.08 -13.89 0.11
C THR A 329 -16.50 -13.37 -1.28
N VAL A 330 -17.11 -12.17 -1.34
CA VAL A 330 -17.44 -11.46 -2.58
C VAL A 330 -16.21 -10.72 -3.09
N LEU A 331 -15.76 -11.07 -4.29
CA LEU A 331 -14.51 -10.60 -4.91
C LEU A 331 -14.67 -9.47 -5.91
N ASN A 332 -15.91 -9.13 -6.29
CA ASN A 332 -16.14 -7.97 -7.15
C ASN A 332 -16.29 -6.72 -6.31
N HIS A 333 -15.28 -5.86 -6.36
CA HIS A 333 -15.27 -4.52 -5.76
C HIS A 333 -16.14 -3.57 -6.59
N SER A 334 -17.44 -3.83 -6.62
CA SER A 334 -18.43 -2.97 -7.28
C SER A 334 -18.91 -1.87 -6.35
N ALA A 335 -19.51 -0.81 -6.91
CA ALA A 335 -20.16 0.23 -6.11
C ALA A 335 -21.23 -0.37 -5.17
N CYS A 336 -22.06 -1.31 -5.65
CA CYS A 336 -23.04 -2.00 -4.81
C CYS A 336 -22.41 -2.71 -3.60
N PHE A 337 -21.25 -3.36 -3.79
CA PHE A 337 -20.51 -3.97 -2.67
C PHE A 337 -20.08 -2.91 -1.65
N VAL A 338 -19.49 -1.80 -2.14
CA VAL A 338 -19.03 -0.71 -1.27
C VAL A 338 -20.21 -0.14 -0.49
N LEU A 339 -21.34 0.16 -1.14
CA LEU A 339 -22.53 0.72 -0.49
C LEU A 339 -23.06 -0.17 0.64
N LEU A 340 -23.17 -1.49 0.41
CA LEU A 340 -23.57 -2.44 1.44
C LEU A 340 -22.55 -2.51 2.59
N ALA A 341 -21.26 -2.46 2.28
CA ALA A 341 -20.20 -2.41 3.30
C ALA A 341 -20.29 -1.14 4.14
N LEU A 342 -20.58 0.02 3.53
CA LEU A 342 -20.76 1.28 4.24
C LEU A 342 -21.98 1.23 5.15
N GLN A 343 -23.13 0.76 4.68
CA GLN A 343 -24.30 0.56 5.54
C GLN A 343 -24.01 -0.33 6.75
N MET A 344 -23.07 -1.27 6.63
CA MET A 344 -22.63 -2.10 7.76
C MET A 344 -21.67 -1.34 8.68
N MET A 345 -20.67 -0.64 8.13
CA MET A 345 -19.67 0.12 8.91
C MET A 345 -20.31 1.27 9.70
N PHE A 346 -21.29 1.97 9.11
CA PHE A 346 -21.98 3.11 9.72
C PHE A 346 -22.98 2.72 10.84
N LYS A 347 -23.13 1.42 11.11
CA LYS A 347 -23.83 0.93 12.32
C LYS A 347 -22.94 0.91 13.56
N SER A 348 -21.64 1.20 13.42
CA SER A 348 -20.72 1.25 14.55
C SER A 348 -21.13 2.36 15.52
N GLU A 349 -21.17 2.04 16.82
CA GLU A 349 -21.47 3.02 17.88
C GLU A 349 -20.47 4.19 17.88
N PHE A 350 -19.27 3.98 17.32
CA PHE A 350 -18.25 5.02 17.19
C PHE A 350 -18.71 6.23 16.35
N LEU A 351 -19.64 6.02 15.42
CA LEU A 351 -20.13 7.02 14.46
C LEU A 351 -21.50 7.61 14.84
N LYS A 352 -22.10 7.20 15.94
CA LYS A 352 -23.48 7.55 16.29
C LYS A 352 -23.72 9.05 16.50
N ASP A 353 -22.70 9.75 16.95
CA ASP A 353 -22.67 11.19 17.21
C ASP A 353 -22.05 11.98 16.06
N VAL A 354 -21.79 11.35 14.92
CA VAL A 354 -21.21 12.02 13.75
C VAL A 354 -22.33 12.43 12.79
N GLU A 355 -22.27 13.67 12.32
CA GLU A 355 -23.21 14.25 11.37
C GLU A 355 -22.53 14.55 10.04
N PHE A 356 -21.25 14.95 10.05
CA PHE A 356 -20.52 15.30 8.84
C PHE A 356 -19.30 14.40 8.60
N ILE A 357 -19.17 13.88 7.38
CA ILE A 357 -18.11 12.97 6.97
C ILE A 357 -17.27 13.57 5.84
N HIS A 358 -15.98 13.74 6.09
CA HIS A 358 -14.99 13.93 5.04
C HIS A 358 -14.52 12.56 4.55
N TRP A 359 -15.11 12.10 3.45
CA TRP A 359 -14.76 10.83 2.81
C TRP A 359 -13.44 10.95 2.05
N TRP A 360 -12.54 9.98 2.22
CA TRP A 360 -11.27 9.90 1.50
C TRP A 360 -11.01 8.51 0.94
N SER A 361 -10.59 8.42 -0.32
CA SER A 361 -10.11 7.17 -0.93
C SER A 361 -9.08 7.40 -2.04
N ASP A 362 -8.47 6.33 -2.55
CA ASP A 362 -7.48 6.33 -3.64
C ASP A 362 -8.02 6.77 -5.02
N GLY A 363 -9.32 7.03 -5.13
CA GLY A 363 -9.96 7.34 -6.41
C GLY A 363 -10.04 6.16 -7.40
N GLY A 364 -9.82 4.92 -6.94
CA GLY A 364 -9.96 3.71 -7.72
C GLY A 364 -11.38 3.54 -8.29
N PRO A 365 -11.59 2.77 -9.38
CA PRO A 365 -12.88 2.68 -10.06
C PRO A 365 -14.06 2.23 -9.19
N HIS A 366 -13.77 1.54 -8.09
CA HIS A 366 -14.75 1.05 -7.13
C HIS A 366 -15.22 2.15 -6.16
N PHE A 367 -14.41 3.18 -5.87
CA PHE A 367 -14.81 4.35 -5.09
C PHE A 367 -15.17 5.55 -5.98
N ARG A 368 -14.39 5.81 -7.03
CA ARG A 368 -14.60 6.94 -7.94
C ARG A 368 -15.57 6.59 -9.05
N ASN A 369 -16.83 6.42 -8.66
CA ASN A 369 -17.91 6.08 -9.56
C ASN A 369 -19.19 6.88 -9.24
N LYS A 370 -20.00 7.09 -10.26
CA LYS A 370 -21.21 7.91 -10.19
C LYS A 370 -22.30 7.36 -9.28
N GLN A 371 -22.34 6.05 -9.05
CA GLN A 371 -23.31 5.42 -8.18
C GLN A 371 -22.95 5.69 -6.71
N LEU A 372 -21.69 5.52 -6.31
CA LEU A 372 -21.26 5.87 -4.96
C LEU A 372 -21.47 7.36 -4.67
N ILE A 373 -21.06 8.23 -5.59
CA ILE A 373 -21.24 9.68 -5.44
C ILE A 373 -22.72 10.03 -5.27
N TRP A 374 -23.60 9.44 -6.08
CA TRP A 374 -25.05 9.64 -5.95
C TRP A 374 -25.55 9.17 -4.58
N SER A 375 -25.27 7.93 -4.20
CA SER A 375 -25.79 7.35 -2.96
C SER A 375 -25.33 8.07 -1.69
N LEU A 376 -24.14 8.67 -1.70
CA LEU A 376 -23.61 9.42 -0.55
C LEU A 376 -24.06 10.89 -0.53
N LEU A 377 -24.30 11.52 -1.68
CA LEU A 377 -24.66 12.95 -1.75
C LEU A 377 -26.15 13.20 -1.98
N ASN A 378 -26.97 12.18 -2.21
CA ASN A 378 -28.40 12.34 -2.43
C ASN A 378 -29.12 12.79 -1.16
N GLU A 379 -29.54 14.05 -1.13
CA GLU A 379 -30.29 14.65 -0.01
C GLU A 379 -31.75 14.16 0.09
N THR A 380 -32.32 13.64 -1.01
CA THR A 380 -33.76 13.30 -1.07
C THR A 380 -34.07 11.89 -0.55
N ASP A 381 -33.18 10.95 -0.83
CA ASP A 381 -33.27 9.55 -0.39
C ASP A 381 -31.84 9.05 -0.06
N PRO A 382 -31.29 9.51 1.08
CA PRO A 382 -29.90 9.23 1.45
C PRO A 382 -29.73 7.76 1.84
N LEU A 383 -28.66 7.12 1.34
CA LEU A 383 -28.28 5.75 1.73
C LEU A 383 -28.01 5.64 3.24
N LEU A 384 -27.42 6.71 3.80
CA LEU A 384 -27.00 6.81 5.20
C LEU A 384 -27.69 8.04 5.81
N PRO A 385 -28.95 7.92 6.26
CA PRO A 385 -29.70 9.03 6.84
C PRO A 385 -29.00 9.61 8.06
N GLY A 386 -29.00 10.94 8.19
CA GLY A 386 -28.36 11.66 9.29
C GLY A 386 -26.87 11.98 9.08
N PHE A 387 -26.30 11.57 7.94
CA PHE A 387 -24.92 11.90 7.58
C PHE A 387 -24.87 12.80 6.34
N GLU A 388 -24.06 13.83 6.42
CA GLU A 388 -23.63 14.66 5.29
C GLU A 388 -22.22 14.27 4.85
N PHE A 389 -21.93 14.42 3.56
CA PHE A 389 -20.66 13.97 2.99
C PHE A 389 -19.98 15.04 2.15
N GLU A 390 -18.67 15.16 2.33
CA GLU A 390 -17.74 15.69 1.33
C GLU A 390 -16.89 14.54 0.80
N ILE A 391 -16.94 14.28 -0.51
CA ILE A 391 -16.20 13.17 -1.13
C ILE A 391 -14.90 13.68 -1.72
N ASN A 392 -13.79 13.26 -1.13
CA ASN A 392 -12.45 13.61 -1.54
C ASN A 392 -11.68 12.38 -2.05
N TYR A 393 -10.81 12.59 -3.03
CA TYR A 393 -9.98 11.55 -3.64
C TYR A 393 -8.51 11.94 -3.62
N LYS A 394 -7.66 10.99 -3.22
CA LYS A 394 -6.21 11.11 -3.43
C LYS A 394 -5.87 10.98 -4.91
N VAL A 395 -4.70 11.51 -5.27
CA VAL A 395 -4.12 11.29 -6.59
C VAL A 395 -3.59 9.85 -6.67
N LEU A 396 -3.85 9.17 -7.79
CA LEU A 396 -3.48 7.77 -7.99
C LEU A 396 -1.96 7.56 -7.84
N TYR A 397 -1.56 6.45 -7.23
CA TYR A 397 -0.16 5.99 -7.13
C TYR A 397 0.79 6.87 -6.29
N HIS A 398 0.26 7.78 -5.46
CA HIS A 398 1.08 8.67 -4.64
C HIS A 398 0.95 8.42 -3.14
N GLY A 399 1.57 7.33 -2.71
CA GLY A 399 1.76 7.05 -1.29
C GLY A 399 0.74 6.09 -0.71
N LYS A 400 1.19 5.41 0.34
CA LYS A 400 0.38 4.48 1.12
C LYS A 400 -0.54 5.28 2.04
N GLY A 401 -1.84 5.01 1.97
CA GLY A 401 -2.79 5.59 2.92
C GLY A 401 -2.64 4.96 4.30
N GLU A 402 -3.30 5.53 5.30
CA GLU A 402 -3.41 4.86 6.60
C GLU A 402 -4.02 3.44 6.53
N PRO A 403 -5.02 3.17 5.66
CA PRO A 403 -5.49 1.81 5.43
C PRO A 403 -4.38 0.82 5.02
N ASP A 404 -3.37 1.25 4.25
CA ASP A 404 -2.23 0.39 3.89
C ASP A 404 -1.40 -0.02 5.10
N GLY A 405 -1.27 0.86 6.09
CA GLY A 405 -0.63 0.53 7.37
C GLY A 405 -1.41 -0.56 8.12
N VAL A 406 -2.74 -0.49 8.11
CA VAL A 406 -3.62 -1.52 8.67
C VAL A 406 -3.44 -2.85 7.94
N PHE A 407 -3.37 -2.81 6.60
CA PHE A 407 -3.14 -4.01 5.81
C PHE A 407 -1.75 -4.61 6.04
N GLY A 408 -0.72 -3.77 6.16
CA GLY A 408 0.62 -4.20 6.52
C GLY A 408 0.64 -4.90 7.88
N PHE A 409 -0.06 -4.33 8.88
CA PHE A 409 -0.24 -4.93 10.20
C PHE A 409 -0.92 -6.30 10.11
N TYR A 410 -2.01 -6.43 9.36
CA TYR A 410 -2.68 -7.72 9.18
C TYR A 410 -1.82 -8.75 8.47
N SER A 411 -1.17 -8.39 7.35
CA SER A 411 -0.29 -9.29 6.61
C SER A 411 0.89 -9.75 7.47
N GLN A 412 1.52 -8.85 8.21
CA GLN A 412 2.62 -9.20 9.11
C GLN A 412 2.15 -10.07 10.27
N GLY A 413 1.00 -9.74 10.87
CA GLY A 413 0.39 -10.51 11.96
C GLY A 413 0.04 -11.93 11.53
N LEU A 414 -0.56 -12.10 10.35
CA LEU A 414 -0.83 -13.40 9.73
C LEU A 414 0.47 -14.18 9.49
N ASN A 415 1.45 -13.58 8.83
CA ASN A 415 2.72 -14.26 8.52
C ASN A 415 3.46 -14.74 9.77
N ASN A 416 3.44 -13.94 10.85
CA ASN A 416 4.18 -14.24 12.07
C ASN A 416 3.45 -15.21 13.01
N ASN A 417 2.11 -15.23 12.97
CA ASN A 417 1.30 -15.93 13.98
C ASN A 417 0.32 -16.94 13.36
N MET A 418 0.55 -17.39 12.12
CA MET A 418 -0.31 -18.36 11.44
C MET A 418 -0.48 -19.63 12.31
N PRO A 419 -1.73 -20.04 12.63
CA PRO A 419 -1.99 -21.30 13.32
C PRO A 419 -1.43 -22.50 12.55
N GLN A 420 -1.11 -23.60 13.24
CA GLN A 420 -0.57 -24.79 12.59
C GLN A 420 -1.59 -25.44 11.66
N GLU A 421 -2.84 -25.45 12.10
CA GLU A 421 -4.04 -25.91 11.39
C GLU A 421 -4.49 -24.95 10.26
N GLY A 422 -3.85 -23.79 10.15
CA GLY A 422 -4.19 -22.75 9.19
C GLY A 422 -5.50 -22.01 9.49
N ILE A 423 -5.92 -21.14 8.57
CA ILE A 423 -7.18 -20.40 8.63
C ILE A 423 -8.04 -20.82 7.43
N ASN A 424 -9.15 -21.49 7.72
CA ASN A 424 -9.99 -22.18 6.74
C ASN A 424 -11.40 -21.58 6.59
N SER A 425 -11.79 -20.62 7.42
CA SER A 425 -13.10 -19.94 7.36
C SER A 425 -12.96 -18.43 7.54
N LEU A 426 -13.98 -17.69 7.10
CA LEU A 426 -14.00 -16.24 7.23
C LEU A 426 -14.12 -15.81 8.71
N ASP A 427 -14.88 -16.55 9.51
CA ASP A 427 -15.00 -16.37 10.96
C ASP A 427 -13.68 -16.54 11.68
N SER A 428 -12.90 -17.57 11.33
CA SER A 428 -11.59 -17.80 11.93
C SER A 428 -10.62 -16.67 11.58
N LEU A 429 -10.65 -16.19 10.33
CA LEU A 429 -9.86 -15.03 9.93
C LEU A 429 -10.28 -13.77 10.71
N ALA A 430 -11.59 -13.49 10.81
CA ALA A 430 -12.10 -12.33 11.53
C ALA A 430 -11.70 -12.33 13.01
N LYS A 431 -11.88 -13.48 13.69
CA LYS A 431 -11.45 -13.68 15.08
C LYS A 431 -9.95 -13.48 15.25
N PHE A 432 -9.16 -14.04 14.34
CA PHE A 432 -7.71 -13.90 14.36
C PHE A 432 -7.27 -12.43 14.24
N LEU A 433 -7.79 -11.69 13.24
CA LEU A 433 -7.46 -10.27 13.05
C LEU A 433 -7.93 -9.41 14.23
N LYS A 434 -9.10 -9.72 14.81
CA LYS A 434 -9.58 -9.04 16.02
C LYS A 434 -8.62 -9.27 17.19
N LEU A 435 -8.25 -10.51 17.47
CA LEU A 435 -7.31 -10.86 18.55
C LEU A 435 -5.94 -10.19 18.37
N LEU A 436 -5.43 -10.13 17.13
CA LEU A 436 -4.20 -9.39 16.83
C LEU A 436 -4.33 -7.92 17.25
N SER A 437 -5.41 -7.24 16.89
CA SER A 437 -5.62 -5.83 17.25
C SER A 437 -5.79 -5.62 18.76
N VAL A 438 -6.48 -6.53 19.45
CA VAL A 438 -6.63 -6.50 20.92
C VAL A 438 -5.29 -6.67 21.62
N HIS A 439 -4.45 -7.60 21.15
CA HIS A 439 -3.11 -7.78 21.68
C HIS A 439 -2.26 -6.52 21.48
N GLN A 440 -2.31 -5.92 20.29
CA GLN A 440 -1.60 -4.67 20.00
C GLN A 440 -2.06 -3.52 20.91
N ALA A 441 -3.38 -3.36 21.09
CA ALA A 441 -3.97 -2.39 22.00
C ALA A 441 -3.48 -2.58 23.44
N LYS A 442 -3.43 -3.82 23.92
CA LYS A 442 -2.94 -4.16 25.27
C LYS A 442 -1.45 -3.86 25.43
N VAL A 443 -0.60 -4.23 24.46
CA VAL A 443 0.85 -3.96 24.51
C VAL A 443 1.13 -2.46 24.55
N GLN A 444 0.32 -1.66 23.87
CA GLN A 444 0.48 -0.21 23.81
C GLN A 444 -0.34 0.55 24.85
N ASN A 445 -1.09 -0.17 25.69
CA ASN A 445 -2.02 0.38 26.68
C ASN A 445 -2.99 1.41 26.07
N ASP A 446 -3.51 1.11 24.88
CA ASP A 446 -4.37 1.99 24.10
C ASP A 446 -5.51 1.20 23.44
N ILE A 447 -6.68 1.23 24.09
CA ILE A 447 -7.91 0.54 23.64
C ILE A 447 -8.39 1.04 22.26
N THR A 448 -8.03 2.25 21.85
CA THR A 448 -8.47 2.82 20.56
C THR A 448 -7.85 2.09 19.37
N LYS A 449 -6.76 1.35 19.60
CA LYS A 449 -6.10 0.50 18.61
C LYS A 449 -6.79 -0.84 18.40
N GLU A 450 -7.88 -1.12 19.10
CA GLU A 450 -8.71 -2.27 18.79
C GLU A 450 -9.51 -2.04 17.51
N HIS A 451 -9.33 -2.95 16.55
CA HIS A 451 -10.06 -2.89 15.29
C HIS A 451 -11.43 -3.54 15.46
N GLU A 452 -12.43 -3.03 14.75
CA GLU A 452 -13.73 -3.66 14.57
C GLU A 452 -13.69 -4.49 13.28
N ILE A 453 -13.89 -5.81 13.39
CA ILE A 453 -13.82 -6.72 12.25
C ILE A 453 -15.22 -7.25 11.97
N LEU A 454 -15.69 -7.03 10.76
CA LEU A 454 -17.06 -7.30 10.32
C LEU A 454 -17.02 -8.27 9.14
N ILE A 455 -17.98 -9.19 9.09
CA ILE A 455 -18.13 -10.13 7.98
C ILE A 455 -19.33 -9.69 7.14
N LEU A 456 -19.09 -9.46 5.85
CA LEU A 456 -20.15 -9.11 4.90
C LEU A 456 -20.35 -10.25 3.91
N ASN A 457 -21.54 -10.86 3.92
CA ASN A 457 -21.91 -11.89 2.97
C ASN A 457 -23.36 -11.67 2.51
N PHE A 458 -23.61 -11.71 1.21
CA PHE A 458 -24.93 -11.51 0.62
C PHE A 458 -25.05 -12.24 -0.72
N ASP A 459 -26.21 -12.81 -1.03
CA ASP A 459 -26.34 -13.68 -2.21
C ASP A 459 -26.50 -12.91 -3.52
N ARG A 460 -27.07 -11.71 -3.46
CA ARG A 460 -27.43 -10.91 -4.62
C ARG A 460 -27.26 -9.42 -4.35
N PHE A 461 -26.93 -8.69 -5.40
CA PHE A 461 -27.13 -7.24 -5.48
C PHE A 461 -28.51 -6.93 -6.05
N ASP A 462 -28.92 -5.68 -5.90
CA ASP A 462 -30.10 -5.14 -6.59
C ASP A 462 -29.98 -5.29 -8.10
N ASP A 463 -31.13 -5.19 -8.76
CA ASP A 463 -31.25 -5.36 -10.20
C ASP A 463 -30.87 -4.09 -10.95
N GLU A 464 -31.15 -2.96 -10.33
CA GLU A 464 -30.98 -1.61 -10.85
C GLU A 464 -30.18 -0.77 -9.85
N ALA A 465 -29.49 0.23 -10.35
CA ALA A 465 -28.81 1.21 -9.52
C ALA A 465 -28.87 2.61 -10.14
N ASP A 466 -29.15 3.59 -9.29
CA ASP A 466 -29.09 4.99 -9.65
C ASP A 466 -27.65 5.49 -9.68
N PHE A 467 -27.39 6.46 -10.55
CA PHE A 467 -26.09 7.08 -10.67
C PHE A 467 -26.21 8.56 -11.06
N LEU A 468 -25.24 9.34 -10.59
CA LEU A 468 -25.19 10.77 -10.86
C LEU A 468 -24.91 11.08 -12.33
N VAL A 469 -25.75 11.89 -12.96
CA VAL A 469 -25.56 12.40 -14.32
C VAL A 469 -24.61 13.60 -14.30
N ILE A 470 -23.32 13.30 -14.29
CA ILE A 470 -22.25 14.31 -14.35
C ILE A 470 -21.24 14.00 -15.46
N GLU A 471 -20.86 15.02 -16.22
CA GLU A 471 -19.85 14.92 -17.27
C GLU A 471 -18.43 15.05 -16.72
N ARG A 472 -17.51 14.21 -17.24
CA ARG A 472 -16.07 14.29 -16.95
C ARG A 472 -15.72 14.31 -15.45
N PHE A 473 -16.55 13.68 -14.61
CA PHE A 473 -16.41 13.75 -13.14
C PHE A 473 -15.06 13.25 -12.62
N LYS A 474 -14.40 12.34 -13.37
CA LYS A 474 -13.05 11.83 -13.09
C LYS A 474 -11.94 12.89 -13.15
N LYS A 475 -12.25 14.15 -13.44
CA LYS A 475 -11.31 15.28 -13.29
C LYS A 475 -11.35 15.90 -11.90
N PHE A 476 -12.46 15.75 -11.17
CA PHE A 476 -12.67 16.40 -9.88
C PHE A 476 -12.23 15.50 -8.74
N LEU A 477 -11.42 16.03 -7.83
CA LEU A 477 -10.93 15.30 -6.66
C LEU A 477 -11.74 15.60 -5.40
N SER A 478 -12.63 16.59 -5.42
CA SER A 478 -13.56 16.90 -4.33
C SER A 478 -14.96 17.12 -4.89
N ILE A 479 -15.97 16.51 -4.26
CA ILE A 479 -17.37 16.59 -4.68
C ILE A 479 -18.25 16.71 -3.43
N VAL A 480 -19.13 17.71 -3.40
CA VAL A 480 -20.03 17.99 -2.27
C VAL A 480 -21.41 18.40 -2.77
N SER A 481 -22.46 18.12 -1.99
CA SER A 481 -23.79 18.67 -2.24
C SER A 481 -23.98 19.97 -1.46
N VAL A 482 -24.46 21.01 -2.12
CA VAL A 482 -24.78 22.31 -1.52
C VAL A 482 -26.06 22.80 -2.15
N GLU A 483 -27.10 22.96 -1.32
CA GLU A 483 -28.41 23.51 -1.72
C GLU A 483 -29.05 22.71 -2.89
N GLY A 484 -29.03 21.37 -2.80
CA GLY A 484 -29.57 20.49 -3.85
C GLY A 484 -28.78 20.48 -5.15
N LYS A 485 -27.55 21.00 -5.16
CA LYS A 485 -26.64 21.00 -6.31
C LYS A 485 -25.32 20.34 -5.96
N ILE A 486 -24.74 19.67 -6.94
CA ILE A 486 -23.40 19.10 -6.82
C ILE A 486 -22.37 20.17 -7.19
N LYS A 487 -21.44 20.45 -6.28
CA LYS A 487 -20.23 21.22 -6.55
C LYS A 487 -19.06 20.26 -6.67
N ALA A 488 -18.47 20.20 -7.86
CA ALA A 488 -17.32 19.37 -8.15
C ALA A 488 -16.08 20.23 -8.39
N ARG A 489 -15.01 19.99 -7.63
CA ARG A 489 -13.79 20.80 -7.58
C ARG A 489 -12.58 19.97 -8.00
N LEU A 490 -11.61 20.63 -8.64
CA LEU A 490 -10.34 19.98 -8.98
C LEU A 490 -9.54 19.60 -7.73
N LEU A 491 -9.66 20.38 -6.67
CA LEU A 491 -8.94 20.22 -5.41
C LEU A 491 -9.88 20.41 -4.22
N THR A 492 -9.59 19.71 -3.14
CA THR A 492 -10.29 19.86 -1.84
C THR A 492 -9.95 21.22 -1.24
N GLY A 493 -10.95 21.87 -0.62
CA GLY A 493 -10.78 23.17 0.05
C GLY A 493 -10.60 24.40 -0.86
N ILE A 494 -10.63 24.26 -2.19
CA ILE A 494 -10.50 25.38 -3.14
C ILE A 494 -11.79 25.55 -3.95
N SER A 495 -12.56 26.62 -3.68
CA SER A 495 -13.82 26.91 -4.37
C SER A 495 -13.67 27.59 -5.73
N ASP A 496 -12.57 28.31 -5.97
CA ASP A 496 -12.57 29.34 -7.01
C ASP A 496 -11.98 28.86 -8.35
N ILE A 497 -11.25 27.74 -8.36
CA ILE A 497 -10.50 27.28 -9.53
C ILE A 497 -11.09 26.00 -10.08
N GLY A 498 -11.77 26.11 -11.22
CA GLY A 498 -12.30 24.95 -11.95
C GLY A 498 -13.47 24.25 -11.27
N GLU A 499 -14.12 24.89 -10.30
CA GLU A 499 -15.37 24.41 -9.73
C GLU A 499 -16.44 24.34 -10.82
N LYS A 500 -17.14 23.20 -10.87
CA LYS A 500 -18.30 22.98 -11.72
C LYS A 500 -19.50 22.69 -10.82
N THR A 501 -20.53 23.52 -10.94
CA THR A 501 -21.84 23.24 -10.34
C THR A 501 -22.71 22.52 -11.36
N CYS A 502 -23.38 21.46 -10.93
CA CYS A 502 -24.42 20.79 -11.72
C CYS A 502 -25.60 20.41 -10.85
N ASP A 503 -26.78 20.31 -11.47
CA ASP A 503 -27.98 19.87 -10.77
C ASP A 503 -27.84 18.41 -10.31
N MET A 504 -28.43 18.09 -9.17
CA MET A 504 -28.43 16.75 -8.60
C MET A 504 -29.43 15.85 -9.36
N ILE A 505 -29.03 15.41 -10.54
CA ILE A 505 -29.84 14.57 -11.45
C ILE A 505 -29.29 13.15 -11.45
N SER A 506 -30.16 12.17 -11.24
CA SER A 506 -29.87 10.75 -11.40
C SER A 506 -30.42 10.17 -12.70
N ASP A 507 -29.84 9.04 -13.09
CA ASP A 507 -30.38 8.11 -14.08
C ASP A 507 -30.19 6.69 -13.53
N THR A 508 -30.94 5.73 -14.04
CA THR A 508 -30.99 4.36 -13.52
C THR A 508 -30.42 3.40 -14.56
N LYS A 509 -29.68 2.38 -14.12
CA LYS A 509 -29.16 1.33 -15.01
C LYS A 509 -29.23 -0.04 -14.37
N ASP A 510 -29.34 -1.06 -15.21
CA ASP A 510 -29.17 -2.44 -14.79
C ASP A 510 -27.76 -2.70 -14.24
N VAL A 511 -27.68 -3.45 -13.15
CA VAL A 511 -26.43 -3.92 -12.57
C VAL A 511 -26.37 -5.45 -12.51
N LYS A 512 -25.15 -5.98 -12.45
CA LYS A 512 -24.95 -7.42 -12.39
C LYS A 512 -25.36 -7.94 -11.00
N ARG A 513 -26.52 -8.59 -10.93
CA ARG A 513 -27.10 -9.17 -9.70
C ARG A 513 -26.17 -10.13 -8.95
N THR A 514 -25.43 -10.97 -9.67
CA THR A 514 -24.68 -12.07 -9.04
C THR A 514 -23.28 -11.63 -8.62
N PRO A 515 -22.96 -11.67 -7.32
CA PRO A 515 -21.62 -11.40 -6.83
C PRO A 515 -20.61 -12.39 -7.40
N LYS A 516 -19.40 -11.89 -7.70
CA LYS A 516 -18.28 -12.75 -8.09
C LYS A 516 -17.72 -13.37 -6.83
N ARG A 517 -17.68 -14.69 -6.75
CA ARG A 517 -17.14 -15.44 -5.61
C ARG A 517 -16.00 -16.34 -6.06
N SER A 518 -15.19 -16.80 -5.09
CA SER A 518 -14.26 -17.89 -5.34
C SER A 518 -15.04 -19.15 -5.73
N THR A 519 -14.50 -19.92 -6.67
CA THR A 519 -15.01 -21.27 -6.98
C THR A 519 -14.52 -22.32 -5.98
N VAL A 520 -13.52 -21.96 -5.18
CA VAL A 520 -13.05 -22.79 -4.09
C VAL A 520 -13.99 -22.53 -2.90
N PRO A 521 -14.66 -23.55 -2.36
CA PRO A 521 -15.55 -23.38 -1.22
C PRO A 521 -14.75 -22.96 -0.01
N ILE A 522 -15.24 -21.95 0.71
CA ILE A 522 -14.81 -21.66 2.07
C ILE A 522 -15.75 -22.48 2.95
N ILE A 523 -15.19 -23.31 3.82
CA ILE A 523 -15.98 -24.09 4.77
C ILE A 523 -16.35 -23.14 5.90
N ASP A 524 -17.44 -22.40 5.72
CA ASP A 524 -18.08 -21.71 6.83
C ASP A 524 -18.90 -22.77 7.60
N PRO A 525 -18.57 -23.03 8.89
CA PRO A 525 -19.17 -24.10 9.67
C PRO A 525 -20.66 -23.92 9.99
#